data_AF-A0A9E6EZE9-F1
#
_entry.id   AF-A0A9E6EZE9-F1
#
_cell.length_a   1.000
_cell.length_b   1.000
_cell.length_c   1.000
_cell.angle_alpha   90.00
_cell.angle_beta   90.00
_cell.angle_gamma   90.00
#
_symmetry.space_group_name_H-M   'P 1'
#
loop_
_entity.id
_entity.type
_entity.pdbx_description
1 polymer ?
#
loop_
_entity_poly.entity_id
_entity_poly.type
_entity_poly.pdbx_seq_one_letter_code
_entity_poly.pdbx_strand_id
1 'polypeptide(L)'
;FENYIIVPIEIKPYSKKNIIISYSQKIIDSSAVYILTTTKSWNLPLKKVKYIIETINDYPKVFISLTPNKIKRTKYKSIYVIKKRNFMPSEDLYICVHRCPVKIFLIL
;
A
#
# COMPACT_ATOMS: atom_id res chain seq x y z
N PHE A 1 -2.96 4.09 -22.97
CA PHE A 1 -2.13 5.28 -22.69
C PHE A 1 -1.79 5.26 -21.21
N GLU A 2 -0.54 4.96 -20.87
CA GLU A 2 -0.07 4.99 -19.49
C GLU A 2 0.31 6.43 -19.12
N ASN A 3 -0.48 7.06 -18.26
CA ASN A 3 -0.23 8.42 -17.78
C ASN A 3 0.69 8.36 -16.55
N TYR A 4 1.98 8.61 -16.73
CA TYR A 4 2.93 8.76 -15.63
C TYR A 4 3.32 10.24 -15.42
N ILE A 5 3.67 10.59 -14.19
CA ILE A 5 4.27 11.89 -13.85
C ILE A 5 5.76 11.66 -13.61
N ILE A 6 6.61 12.36 -14.36
CA ILE A 6 8.06 12.34 -14.15
C ILE A 6 8.45 13.55 -13.32
N VAL A 7 9.16 13.30 -12.22
CA VAL A 7 9.74 14.35 -11.37
C VAL A 7 11.25 14.12 -11.31
N PRO A 8 12.09 15.04 -11.80
CA PRO A 8 13.53 14.90 -11.68
C PRO A 8 13.95 15.10 -10.22
N ILE A 9 14.80 14.21 -9.71
CA ILE A 9 15.28 14.25 -8.32
C ILE A 9 16.81 14.19 -8.31
N GLU A 10 17.44 15.31 -7.97
CA GLU A 10 18.88 15.35 -7.71
C GLU A 10 19.19 14.80 -6.32
N ILE A 11 20.15 13.87 -6.23
CA ILE A 11 20.65 13.25 -5.00
C ILE A 11 22.17 13.31 -5.01
N LYS A 12 22.79 13.94 -4.01
CA LYS A 12 24.25 14.02 -3.89
C LYS A 12 24.84 12.69 -3.39
N PRO A 13 26.12 12.38 -3.71
CA PRO A 13 26.81 11.21 -3.16
C PRO A 13 26.69 11.13 -1.64
N TYR A 14 26.44 9.93 -1.11
CA TYR A 14 26.29 9.65 0.33
C TYR A 14 25.18 10.42 1.05
N SER A 15 24.30 11.12 0.32
CA SER A 15 23.19 11.88 0.90
C SER A 15 21.89 11.09 0.92
N LYS A 16 20.89 11.62 1.63
CA LYS A 16 19.51 11.12 1.65
C LYS A 16 18.58 12.26 1.31
N LYS A 17 17.51 11.96 0.57
CA LYS A 17 16.46 12.92 0.21
C LYS A 17 15.11 12.38 0.63
N ASN A 18 14.32 13.22 1.28
CA ASN A 18 12.95 12.90 1.65
C ASN A 18 12.02 13.34 0.52
N ILE A 19 11.12 12.44 0.12
CA ILE A 19 10.13 12.68 -0.92
C ILE A 19 8.75 12.45 -0.29
N ILE A 20 7.85 13.41 -0.48
CA ILE A 20 6.46 13.32 -0.04
C ILE A 20 5.59 13.31 -1.28
N ILE A 21 4.77 12.26 -1.42
CA ILE A 21 3.83 12.10 -2.52
C ILE A 21 2.44 12.02 -1.90
N SER A 22 1.56 12.94 -2.31
CA SER A 22 0.17 12.99 -1.90
C SER A 22 -0.71 12.99 -3.14
N TYR A 23 -1.68 12.08 -3.17
CA TYR A 23 -2.64 11.97 -4.26
C TYR A 23 -3.95 11.39 -3.74
N SER A 24 -5.02 11.60 -4.51
CA SER A 24 -6.30 10.95 -4.30
C SER A 24 -6.56 9.96 -5.43
N GLN A 25 -7.18 8.82 -5.10
CA GLN A 25 -7.62 7.85 -6.09
C GLN A 25 -9.12 7.60 -5.93
N LYS A 26 -9.80 7.31 -7.03
CA LYS A 26 -11.19 6.84 -6.99
C LYS A 26 -11.20 5.39 -6.50
N ILE A 27 -12.09 5.07 -5.57
CA ILE A 27 -12.35 3.69 -5.17
C ILE A 27 -13.22 3.05 -6.26
N ILE A 28 -12.75 1.95 -6.85
CA ILE A 28 -13.44 1.22 -7.92
C ILE A 28 -13.81 -0.16 -7.36
N ASP A 29 -15.07 -0.57 -7.55
CA ASP A 29 -15.62 -1.84 -7.06
C ASP A 29 -15.32 -2.10 -5.57
N SER A 30 -15.48 -1.05 -4.74
CA SER A 30 -15.21 -1.10 -3.29
C SER A 30 -13.77 -1.50 -2.94
N SER A 31 -12.83 -1.28 -3.86
CA SER A 31 -11.41 -1.60 -3.69
C SER A 31 -10.51 -0.40 -3.98
N ALA A 32 -9.40 -0.35 -3.26
CA ALA A 32 -8.27 0.55 -3.50
C ALA A 32 -7.00 -0.29 -3.62
N VAL A 33 -6.11 0.13 -4.52
CA VAL A 33 -4.85 -0.56 -4.80
C VAL A 33 -3.70 0.41 -4.61
N TYR A 34 -2.66 -0.05 -3.93
CA TYR A 34 -1.38 0.63 -3.84
C TYR A 34 -0.31 -0.26 -4.46
N ILE A 35 0.26 0.21 -5.56
CA ILE A 35 1.24 -0.54 -6.37
C ILE A 35 2.56 -0.61 -5.60
N LEU A 36 2.97 -1.82 -5.26
CA LEU A 36 4.20 -2.10 -4.50
C LEU A 36 5.21 -2.90 -5.33
N THR A 37 4.71 -3.74 -6.24
CA THR A 37 5.54 -4.64 -7.06
C THR A 37 6.55 -3.92 -7.94
N THR A 38 6.28 -2.67 -8.33
CA THR A 38 7.21 -1.83 -9.11
C THR A 38 8.51 -1.51 -8.39
N THR A 39 8.53 -1.59 -7.05
CA THR A 39 9.75 -1.39 -6.25
C THR A 39 10.82 -2.45 -6.53
N LYS A 40 10.45 -3.61 -7.12
CA LYS A 40 11.42 -4.60 -7.60
C LYS A 40 12.41 -4.03 -8.62
N SER A 41 12.01 -3.01 -9.40
CA SER A 41 12.89 -2.34 -10.37
C SER A 41 14.08 -1.64 -9.72
N TRP A 42 14.01 -1.33 -8.41
CA TRP A 42 15.13 -0.76 -7.66
C TRP A 42 16.18 -1.81 -7.30
N ASN A 43 15.91 -3.09 -7.56
CA ASN A 43 16.79 -4.23 -7.32
C ASN A 43 17.29 -4.37 -5.87
N LEU A 44 16.57 -3.76 -4.91
CA LEU A 44 16.89 -3.77 -3.49
C LEU A 44 15.60 -3.83 -2.66
N PRO A 45 15.58 -4.60 -1.56
CA PRO A 45 14.43 -4.63 -0.67
C PRO A 45 14.27 -3.29 0.05
N LEU A 46 13.02 -2.91 0.33
CA LEU A 46 12.71 -1.75 1.14
C LEU A 46 13.16 -2.01 2.58
N LYS A 47 14.22 -1.31 3.02
CA LYS A 47 14.86 -1.52 4.34
C LYS A 47 13.86 -1.48 5.49
N LYS A 48 12.94 -0.52 5.47
CA LYS A 48 11.87 -0.37 6.47
C LYS A 48 10.67 0.32 5.84
N VAL A 49 9.49 -0.28 5.99
CA VAL A 49 8.22 0.29 5.52
C VAL A 49 7.19 0.34 6.64
N LYS A 50 6.33 1.35 6.57
CA LYS A 50 5.17 1.50 7.46
C LYS A 50 3.99 1.96 6.61
N TYR A 51 2.98 1.10 6.51
CA TYR A 51 1.70 1.46 5.90
C TYR A 51 0.68 1.72 7.01
N ILE A 52 -0.09 2.81 6.87
CA ILE A 52 -1.17 3.17 7.77
C ILE A 52 -2.42 3.29 6.90
N ILE A 53 -3.41 2.45 7.17
CA ILE A 53 -4.72 2.52 6.51
C ILE A 53 -5.72 2.98 7.56
N GLU A 54 -6.44 4.06 7.26
CA GLU A 54 -7.52 4.58 8.10
C GLU A 54 -8.85 4.38 7.37
N THR A 55 -9.82 3.77 8.04
CA THR A 55 -11.17 3.56 7.51
C THR A 55 -12.20 4.05 8.51
N ILE A 56 -13.36 4.50 8.03
CA ILE A 56 -14.51 4.80 8.89
C ILE A 56 -15.04 3.49 9.47
N ASN A 57 -15.54 3.51 10.70
CA ASN A 57 -16.04 2.30 11.37
C ASN A 57 -17.32 1.71 10.75
N ASP A 58 -18.03 2.49 9.92
CA ASP A 58 -19.26 2.05 9.26
C ASP A 58 -19.02 1.00 8.16
N TYR A 59 -17.76 0.67 7.89
CA TYR A 59 -17.40 -0.41 6.98
C TYR A 59 -17.36 -1.75 7.70
N PRO A 60 -18.30 -2.67 7.41
CA PRO A 60 -18.54 -3.86 8.23
C PRO A 60 -17.37 -4.86 8.19
N LYS A 61 -16.55 -4.86 7.12
CA LYS A 61 -15.36 -5.71 7.03
C LYS A 61 -14.36 -5.20 5.99
N VAL A 62 -13.21 -4.70 6.45
CA VAL A 62 -12.11 -4.30 5.57
C VAL A 62 -11.16 -5.48 5.40
N PHE A 63 -10.97 -5.94 4.17
CA PHE A 63 -9.89 -6.84 3.79
C PHE A 63 -8.66 -6.04 3.40
N ILE A 64 -7.49 -6.49 3.84
CA ILE A 64 -6.19 -5.91 3.51
C ILE A 64 -5.27 -7.06 3.14
N SER A 65 -4.69 -7.06 1.93
CA SER A 65 -3.84 -8.17 1.46
C SER A 65 -2.62 -8.40 2.35
N LEU A 66 -2.04 -7.30 2.85
CA LEU A 66 -0.95 -7.36 3.82
C LEU A 66 -1.49 -7.38 5.25
N THR A 67 -1.21 -8.46 5.98
CA THR A 67 -1.62 -8.61 7.39
C THR A 67 -1.14 -7.45 8.26
N PRO A 68 -2.04 -6.71 8.92
CA PRO A 68 -1.68 -5.66 9.87
C PRO A 68 -0.97 -6.22 11.11
N ASN A 69 0.08 -5.53 11.58
CA ASN A 69 0.72 -5.85 12.85
C ASN A 69 -0.06 -5.32 14.04
N LYS A 70 -0.83 -4.24 13.84
CA LYS A 70 -1.65 -3.62 14.86
C LYS A 70 -2.91 -3.05 14.24
N ILE A 71 -4.01 -3.25 14.93
CA ILE A 71 -5.31 -2.63 14.62
C ILE A 71 -5.69 -1.77 15.82
N LYS A 72 -6.02 -0.50 15.60
CA LYS A 72 -6.59 0.39 16.61
C LYS A 72 -7.99 0.78 16.17
N ARG A 73 -8.97 0.71 17.07
CA ARG A 73 -10.33 1.18 16.82
C ARG A 73 -10.60 2.37 17.74
N THR A 74 -11.16 3.43 17.18
CA THR A 74 -11.72 4.56 17.92
C THR A 74 -13.24 4.56 17.74
N LYS A 75 -13.96 5.57 18.25
CA LYS A 75 -15.40 5.72 18.01
C LYS A 75 -15.75 5.86 16.51
N TYR A 76 -14.89 6.52 15.73
CA TYR A 76 -15.20 6.91 14.35
C TYR A 76 -14.39 6.16 13.29
N LYS A 77 -13.22 5.61 13.66
CA LYS A 77 -12.31 5.00 12.69
C LYS A 77 -11.59 3.77 13.19
N SER A 78 -11.23 2.93 12.23
CA SER A 78 -10.31 1.81 12.38
C SER A 78 -9.00 2.16 11.69
N ILE A 79 -7.88 1.92 12.37
CA ILE A 79 -6.52 2.21 11.91
C ILE A 79 -5.74 0.90 11.88
N TYR A 80 -5.31 0.51 10.70
CA TYR A 80 -4.49 -0.67 10.45
C TYR A 80 -3.05 -0.25 10.21
N VAL A 81 -2.12 -0.81 10.99
CA VAL A 81 -0.70 -0.50 10.90
C VAL A 81 0.06 -1.73 10.46
N ILE A 82 0.72 -1.63 9.31
CA ILE A 82 1.61 -2.65 8.77
C ILE A 82 3.04 -2.11 8.86
N LYS A 83 3.96 -2.93 9.36
CA LYS A 83 5.39 -2.67 9.47
C LYS A 83 6.13 -3.86 8.88
N LYS A 84 7.03 -3.61 7.93
CA LYS A 84 7.95 -4.63 7.40
C LYS A 84 9.39 -4.09 7.42
N ARG A 85 10.36 -5.01 7.42
CA ARG A 85 11.80 -4.75 7.32
C ARG A 85 12.37 -5.63 6.22
N ASN A 86 13.36 -5.12 5.48
CA ASN A 86 13.97 -5.81 4.32
C ASN A 86 12.90 -6.42 3.39
N PHE A 87 11.90 -5.62 3.03
CA PHE A 87 10.69 -6.08 2.37
C PHE A 87 10.80 -5.94 0.84
N MET A 88 10.67 -7.06 0.15
CA MET A 88 10.51 -7.12 -1.31
C MET A 88 9.08 -7.59 -1.62
N PRO A 89 8.16 -6.70 -2.01
CA PRO A 89 6.76 -7.06 -2.22
C PRO A 89 6.60 -8.04 -3.38
N SER A 90 5.99 -9.20 -3.14
CA SER A 90 5.57 -10.13 -4.20
C SER A 90 4.25 -9.73 -4.86
N GLU A 91 3.44 -8.93 -4.16
CA GLU A 91 2.13 -8.45 -4.58
C GLU A 91 1.90 -6.98 -4.19
N ASP A 92 0.92 -6.36 -4.83
CA ASP A 92 0.45 -5.03 -4.47
C ASP A 92 -0.41 -5.06 -3.20
N LEU A 93 -0.56 -3.90 -2.57
CA LEU A 93 -1.43 -3.76 -1.40
C LEU A 93 -2.87 -3.50 -1.87
N TYR A 94 -3.74 -4.48 -1.63
CA TYR A 94 -5.17 -4.41 -1.91
C TYR A 94 -5.94 -4.12 -0.63
N ILE A 95 -6.87 -3.18 -0.71
CA ILE A 95 -7.78 -2.81 0.38
C ILE A 95 -9.20 -2.94 -0.17
N CYS A 96 -10.02 -3.82 0.39
CA CYS A 96 -11.42 -4.02 -0.04
C CYS A 96 -12.36 -3.80 1.14
N VAL A 97 -13.50 -3.17 0.89
CA VAL A 97 -14.37 -2.69 1.97
C VAL A 97 -15.63 -3.56 2.18
N HIS A 98 -15.96 -4.42 1.21
CA HIS A 98 -17.11 -5.36 1.26
C HIS A 98 -16.76 -6.77 0.77
N ARG A 99 -16.31 -6.90 -0.49
CA ARG A 99 -15.82 -8.14 -1.11
C ARG A 99 -14.58 -7.81 -1.94
N CYS A 100 -13.53 -8.60 -1.85
CA CYS A 100 -12.48 -8.52 -2.87
C CYS A 100 -12.93 -9.30 -4.10
N PRO A 101 -12.58 -8.85 -5.32
CA PRO A 101 -12.57 -9.75 -6.46
C PRO A 101 -11.68 -10.94 -6.11
N VAL A 102 -12.23 -12.14 -6.19
CA VAL A 102 -11.55 -13.39 -5.86
C VAL A 102 -10.30 -13.49 -6.73
N LYS A 103 -9.11 -13.35 -6.13
CA LYS A 103 -7.88 -13.79 -6.79
C LYS A 103 -7.93 -15.32 -6.80
N ILE A 104 -8.35 -15.90 -7.93
CA ILE A 104 -8.16 -17.32 -8.21
C ILE A 104 -6.65 -17.51 -8.36
N PHE A 105 -6.00 -18.05 -7.33
CA PHE A 105 -4.65 -18.57 -7.47
C PHE A 105 -4.77 -19.96 -8.12
N LEU A 106 -4.56 -20.03 -9.44
CA LEU A 106 -4.20 -21.29 -10.08
C LEU A 106 -2.76 -21.59 -9.62
N ILE A 107 -2.61 -22.56 -8.74
CA ILE A 107 -1.32 -23.19 -8.48
C ILE A 107 -1.22 -24.31 -9.52
N LEU A 108 -0.34 -24.13 -10.50
CA LEU A 108 0.16 -25.20 -11.37
C LEU A 108 1.39 -25.83 -10.72
#